data_AF-A0AAE4I6M6-F1
#
_entry.id   AF-A0AAE4I6M6-F1
#
_cell.length_a   1.000
_cell.length_b   1.000
_cell.length_c   1.000
_cell.angle_alpha   90.00
_cell.angle_beta   90.00
_cell.angle_gamma   90.00
#
_symmetry.space_group_name_H-M   'P 1'
#
loop_
_entity.id
_entity.type
_entity.pdbx_description
1 polymer ?
#
loop_
_entity_poly.entity_id
_entity_poly.type
_entity_poly.pdbx_seq_one_letter_code
_entity_poly.pdbx_strand_id
1 'polypeptide(L)'
;MKKIFYLLYIITTSFFMACEKEEHLVNKNNEQLPQNPKDTVQNKFIFQWDTLIDDSKNDDEFFIGNQYIGVQRWECLATPPHIYVGATFPKSSFATTFDRENIDKKHPIDLTFNFPIPYITCMEDVKGSEYLQKIKEALKSKEFQSYTSPQRPYIIKFAELKSLSNIENCFPYNKEFGNALKKIAQQEFNMKNIKSLCISEVIFKGFTISMDVGTII
;
A
#
# COMPACT_ATOMS: atom_id res chain seq x y z
N MET A 1 23.09 11.53 -14.37
CA MET A 1 22.43 12.81 -14.00
C MET A 1 21.43 13.32 -15.06
N LYS A 2 21.71 13.31 -16.38
CA LYS A 2 20.75 13.80 -17.40
C LYS A 2 19.41 13.03 -17.52
N LYS A 3 19.35 11.74 -17.17
CA LYS A 3 18.11 10.94 -17.25
C LYS A 3 17.09 11.25 -16.13
N ILE A 4 17.56 11.69 -14.96
CA ILE A 4 16.69 12.04 -13.82
C ILE A 4 15.92 13.33 -14.09
N PHE A 5 16.56 14.29 -14.78
CA PHE A 5 15.90 15.52 -15.22
C PHE A 5 14.82 15.28 -16.28
N TYR A 6 14.99 14.28 -17.16
CA TYR A 6 13.97 13.92 -18.15
C TYR A 6 12.73 13.28 -17.51
N LEU A 7 12.91 12.47 -16.45
CA LEU A 7 11.81 11.85 -15.74
C LEU A 7 11.01 12.88 -14.92
N LEU A 8 11.70 13.83 -14.27
CA LEU A 8 11.05 14.95 -13.59
C LEU A 8 10.28 15.86 -14.57
N TYR A 9 10.78 16.05 -15.79
CA TYR A 9 10.12 16.86 -16.83
C TYR A 9 8.84 16.20 -17.40
N ILE A 10 8.81 14.86 -17.50
CA ILE A 10 7.61 14.13 -17.94
C ILE A 10 6.54 14.14 -16.83
N ILE A 11 6.93 14.07 -15.55
CA ILE A 11 5.99 14.10 -14.43
C ILE A 11 5.36 15.49 -14.25
N THR A 12 6.11 16.58 -14.49
CA THR A 12 5.56 17.95 -14.39
C THR A 12 4.69 18.35 -15.58
N THR A 13 4.88 17.76 -16.77
CA THR A 13 4.05 18.04 -17.96
C THR A 13 2.75 17.23 -18.00
N SER A 14 2.63 16.18 -17.19
CA SER A 14 1.45 15.29 -17.22
C SER A 14 0.34 15.65 -16.22
N PHE A 15 0.50 16.70 -15.39
CA PHE A 15 -0.46 17.07 -14.33
C PHE A 15 -1.12 18.46 -14.48
N PHE A 16 -0.96 19.14 -15.61
CA PHE A 16 -1.71 20.36 -15.92
C PHE A 16 -2.65 20.14 -17.11
N MET A 17 -3.62 19.24 -16.96
CA MET A 17 -4.87 19.32 -17.72
C MET A 17 -5.90 20.01 -16.82
N ALA A 18 -5.81 21.34 -16.76
CA ALA A 18 -6.94 22.15 -16.35
C ALA A 18 -8.01 22.00 -17.43
N CYS A 19 -9.12 21.36 -17.11
CA CYS A 19 -10.29 21.34 -17.98
C CYS A 19 -10.96 22.74 -17.88
N GLU A 20 -10.49 23.70 -18.68
CA GLU A 20 -11.25 24.91 -18.97
C GLU A 20 -12.42 24.50 -19.85
N LYS A 21 -13.63 24.53 -19.28
CA LYS A 21 -14.85 24.33 -20.03
C LYS A 21 -15.07 25.57 -20.89
N GLU A 22 -14.92 25.44 -22.21
CA GLU A 22 -15.21 26.50 -23.16
C GLU A 22 -16.66 26.99 -22.99
N GLU A 23 -16.83 28.28 -22.68
CA GLU A 23 -18.12 28.96 -22.74
C GLU A 23 -18.48 29.19 -24.21
N HIS A 24 -19.29 28.29 -24.77
CA HIS A 24 -20.03 28.60 -25.98
C HIS A 24 -21.12 29.62 -25.66
N LEU A 25 -20.92 30.86 -26.13
CA LEU A 25 -21.94 31.89 -26.26
C LEU A 25 -23.11 31.36 -27.12
N VAL A 26 -24.22 30.99 -26.47
CA VAL A 26 -25.52 30.83 -27.14
C VAL A 26 -26.50 31.81 -26.54
N ASN A 27 -27.04 32.64 -27.43
CA ASN A 27 -27.95 33.74 -27.18
C ASN A 27 -29.34 33.25 -26.72
N LYS A 28 -30.02 34.10 -25.96
CA LYS A 28 -31.32 33.93 -25.28
C LYS A 28 -32.39 33.18 -26.08
N ASN A 29 -33.17 32.32 -25.41
CA ASN A 29 -34.63 32.51 -25.20
C ASN A 29 -35.21 31.48 -24.22
N ASN A 30 -36.22 31.93 -23.47
CA ASN A 30 -36.95 31.30 -22.36
C ASN A 30 -37.21 29.79 -22.46
N GLU A 31 -36.58 28.99 -21.60
CA GLU A 31 -37.16 27.75 -21.06
C GLU A 31 -36.77 27.61 -19.58
N GLN A 32 -37.71 27.15 -18.76
CA GLN A 32 -37.56 27.03 -17.32
C GLN A 32 -36.33 26.20 -16.95
N LEU A 33 -35.50 26.77 -16.07
CA LEU A 33 -34.38 26.08 -15.42
C LEU A 33 -34.90 24.76 -14.83
N PRO A 34 -34.29 23.58 -15.12
CA PRO A 34 -34.57 22.39 -14.33
C PRO A 34 -34.18 22.73 -12.89
N GLN A 35 -35.14 22.61 -11.97
CA GLN A 35 -34.86 22.76 -10.56
C GLN A 35 -33.73 21.80 -10.19
N ASN A 36 -32.67 22.36 -9.60
CA ASN A 36 -31.57 21.61 -9.00
C ASN A 36 -32.16 20.45 -8.18
N PRO A 37 -31.66 19.20 -8.31
CA PRO A 37 -32.07 18.16 -7.39
C PRO A 37 -31.68 18.62 -5.99
N LYS A 38 -32.68 18.79 -5.12
CA LYS A 38 -32.44 18.88 -3.68
C LYS A 38 -31.96 17.50 -3.22
N ASP A 39 -30.67 17.24 -3.38
CA ASP A 39 -29.99 16.11 -2.76
C ASP A 39 -29.95 16.35 -1.25
N THR A 40 -31.09 16.12 -0.62
CA THR A 40 -31.25 15.97 0.82
C THR A 40 -31.31 14.48 1.14
N VAL A 41 -30.33 13.75 0.61
CA VAL A 41 -29.91 12.47 1.16
C VAL A 41 -28.51 12.74 1.65
N GLN A 42 -28.28 12.61 2.95
CA GLN A 42 -26.93 12.51 3.50
C GLN A 42 -26.32 11.25 2.89
N ASN A 43 -25.79 11.37 1.68
CA ASN A 43 -25.11 10.30 0.96
C ASN A 43 -23.91 9.95 1.81
N LYS A 44 -24.08 8.91 2.64
CA LYS A 44 -23.01 8.32 3.43
C LYS A 44 -21.89 8.01 2.44
N PHE A 45 -20.74 8.64 2.61
CA PHE A 45 -19.59 8.38 1.77
C PHE A 45 -19.25 6.88 1.87
N ILE A 46 -19.40 6.18 0.75
CA ILE A 46 -18.96 4.79 0.62
C ILE A 46 -17.59 4.86 -0.05
N PHE A 47 -16.58 4.42 0.68
CA PHE A 47 -15.23 4.32 0.16
C PHE A 47 -15.11 3.10 -0.76
N GLN A 48 -14.59 3.30 -1.96
CA GLN A 48 -14.33 2.22 -2.92
C GLN A 48 -13.03 2.54 -3.69
N TRP A 49 -12.19 1.52 -3.84
CA TRP A 49 -10.99 1.59 -4.67
C TRP A 49 -11.34 1.27 -6.13
N ASP A 50 -10.97 2.17 -7.04
CA ASP A 50 -10.84 1.88 -8.46
C ASP A 50 -9.47 1.21 -8.69
N THR A 51 -9.49 0.02 -9.30
CA THR A 51 -8.29 -0.81 -9.45
C THR A 51 -7.81 -0.80 -10.90
N LEU A 52 -6.56 -0.39 -11.14
CA LEU A 52 -5.90 -0.49 -12.46
C LEU A 52 -5.10 -1.78 -12.58
N ILE A 53 -4.33 -2.10 -11.54
CA ILE A 53 -3.51 -3.30 -11.48
C ILE A 53 -3.70 -3.90 -10.09
N ASP A 54 -3.96 -5.20 -10.05
CA ASP A 54 -3.98 -5.96 -8.81
C ASP A 54 -3.59 -7.40 -9.11
N ASP A 55 -2.29 -7.66 -9.04
CA ASP A 55 -1.72 -8.98 -9.25
C ASP A 55 -1.73 -9.82 -7.94
N SER A 56 -2.44 -9.37 -6.89
CA SER A 56 -2.57 -10.09 -5.60
C SER A 56 -3.78 -11.03 -5.50
N LYS A 57 -4.56 -11.17 -6.57
CA LYS A 57 -5.85 -11.89 -6.58
C LYS A 57 -5.77 -13.42 -6.53
N ASN A 58 -4.99 -13.97 -5.62
CA ASN A 58 -5.29 -15.28 -5.08
C ASN A 58 -6.24 -15.06 -3.89
N ASP A 59 -7.46 -15.60 -3.96
CA ASP A 59 -8.48 -15.43 -2.91
C ASP A 59 -8.04 -15.96 -1.53
N ASP A 60 -6.95 -16.76 -1.49
CA ASP A 60 -6.35 -17.32 -0.29
C ASP A 60 -5.26 -16.43 0.36
N GLU A 61 -4.90 -15.30 -0.26
CA GLU A 61 -3.87 -14.39 0.26
C GLU A 61 -4.46 -13.32 1.20
N PHE A 62 -4.02 -13.31 2.47
CA PHE A 62 -4.40 -12.30 3.45
C PHE A 62 -3.35 -11.17 3.53
N PHE A 63 -3.73 -9.95 3.14
CA PHE A 63 -2.82 -8.79 3.16
C PHE A 63 -2.92 -7.98 4.46
N ILE A 64 -1.84 -7.98 5.25
CA ILE A 64 -1.75 -7.23 6.52
C ILE A 64 -1.00 -5.91 6.40
N GLY A 65 -0.41 -5.61 5.24
CA GLY A 65 0.52 -4.48 5.08
C GLY A 65 -0.08 -3.15 5.56
N ASN A 66 -1.35 -2.90 5.27
CA ASN A 66 -2.08 -1.69 5.64
C ASN A 66 -2.09 -1.38 7.15
N GLN A 67 -2.01 -2.41 8.01
CA GLN A 67 -1.97 -2.23 9.46
C GLN A 67 -0.66 -1.59 9.95
N TYR A 68 0.42 -1.74 9.19
CA TYR A 68 1.78 -1.40 9.65
C TYR A 68 2.45 -0.30 8.80
N ILE A 69 1.67 0.39 7.97
CA ILE A 69 2.14 1.56 7.21
C ILE A 69 2.24 2.77 8.14
N GLY A 70 3.24 3.61 7.91
CA GLY A 70 3.39 4.88 8.62
C GLY A 70 4.23 5.88 7.83
N VAL A 71 4.27 7.12 8.31
CA VAL A 71 5.09 8.19 7.74
C VAL A 71 6.32 8.39 8.62
N GLN A 72 7.50 8.32 8.03
CA GLN A 72 8.74 8.55 8.76
C GLN A 72 8.75 9.97 9.36
N ARG A 73 9.18 10.10 10.63
CA ARG A 73 9.24 11.37 11.39
C ARG A 73 7.88 11.96 11.80
N TRP A 74 6.79 11.20 11.68
CA TRP A 74 5.48 11.57 12.20
C TRP A 74 5.08 10.64 13.35
N GLU A 75 4.14 11.11 14.20
CA GLU A 75 3.66 10.37 15.39
C GLU A 75 3.04 9.00 15.04
N CYS A 76 2.64 8.78 13.77
CA CYS A 76 2.26 7.45 13.27
C CYS A 76 3.53 6.59 13.07
N LEU A 77 4.07 6.05 14.16
CA LEU A 77 5.16 5.10 14.10
C LEU A 77 4.70 3.84 13.36
N ALA A 78 5.27 3.62 12.18
CA ALA A 78 5.29 2.31 11.54
C ALA A 78 6.17 1.41 12.39
N THR A 79 5.63 0.80 13.44
CA THR A 79 6.31 -0.31 14.09
C THR A 79 6.13 -1.51 13.17
N PRO A 80 7.18 -2.00 12.49
CA PRO A 80 7.05 -3.19 11.66
C PRO A 80 6.59 -4.35 12.56
N PRO A 81 5.65 -5.18 12.09
CA PRO A 81 5.19 -6.29 12.88
C PRO A 81 6.33 -7.28 13.11
N HIS A 82 6.34 -7.93 14.27
CA HIS A 82 7.26 -9.04 14.52
C HIS A 82 6.75 -10.32 13.83
N ILE A 83 6.71 -10.30 12.50
CA ILE A 83 6.24 -11.40 11.66
C ILE A 83 7.36 -11.80 10.71
N TYR A 84 7.54 -13.10 10.54
CA TYR A 84 8.51 -13.68 9.63
C TYR A 84 8.03 -15.06 9.15
N VAL A 85 8.63 -15.58 8.08
CA VAL A 85 8.30 -16.91 7.56
C VAL A 85 8.72 -17.97 8.59
N GLY A 86 7.76 -18.81 9.01
CA GLY A 86 7.96 -19.78 10.09
C GLY A 86 7.50 -19.32 11.47
N ALA A 87 7.12 -18.04 11.62
CA ALA A 87 6.50 -17.56 12.85
C ALA A 87 5.16 -18.28 13.10
N THR A 88 4.91 -18.66 14.35
CA THR A 88 3.68 -19.34 14.76
C THR A 88 2.95 -18.52 15.81
N PHE A 89 1.65 -18.34 15.64
CA PHE A 89 0.81 -17.55 16.55
C PHE A 89 -0.43 -18.35 16.97
N PRO A 90 -1.02 -18.05 18.14
CA PRO A 90 -2.32 -18.62 18.53
C PRO A 90 -3.38 -18.35 17.46
N LYS A 91 -4.23 -19.35 17.17
CA LYS A 91 -5.32 -19.20 16.19
C LYS A 91 -6.24 -18.00 16.51
N SER A 92 -6.43 -17.69 17.79
CA SER A 92 -7.23 -16.55 18.24
C SER A 92 -6.67 -15.19 17.84
N SER A 93 -5.37 -15.09 17.56
CA SER A 93 -4.71 -13.83 17.16
C SER A 93 -4.60 -13.69 15.63
N PHE A 94 -4.96 -14.73 14.87
CA PHE A 94 -4.93 -14.70 13.42
C PHE A 94 -5.79 -13.56 12.87
N ALA A 95 -5.24 -12.78 11.93
CA ALA A 95 -5.86 -11.61 11.32
C ALA A 95 -6.27 -10.47 12.28
N THR A 96 -5.93 -10.55 13.56
CA THR A 96 -6.24 -9.52 14.57
C THR A 96 -4.98 -8.90 15.14
N THR A 97 -4.12 -9.67 15.81
CA THR A 97 -2.86 -9.22 16.39
C THR A 97 -1.75 -10.27 16.22
N PHE A 98 -0.52 -9.82 15.98
CA PHE A 98 0.67 -10.68 15.88
C PHE A 98 1.67 -10.37 17.00
N ASP A 99 1.15 -10.03 18.18
CA ASP A 99 1.89 -9.59 19.37
C ASP A 99 2.37 -10.74 20.27
N ARG A 100 1.82 -11.95 20.08
CA ARG A 100 2.14 -13.13 20.90
C ARG A 100 2.56 -14.33 20.04
N GLU A 101 3.82 -14.37 19.67
CA GLU A 101 4.42 -15.54 19.02
C GLU A 101 4.51 -16.73 19.99
N ASN A 102 4.26 -17.95 19.51
CA ASN A 102 4.65 -19.17 20.21
C ASN A 102 6.16 -19.36 20.09
N ILE A 103 6.88 -19.24 21.21
CA ILE A 103 8.35 -19.27 21.27
C ILE A 103 8.92 -20.68 21.52
N ASP A 104 8.07 -21.70 21.49
CA ASP A 104 8.51 -23.09 21.61
C ASP A 104 9.49 -23.46 20.50
N LYS A 105 10.35 -24.43 20.79
CA LYS A 105 11.35 -24.90 19.82
C LYS A 105 10.64 -25.44 18.59
N LYS A 106 10.99 -24.88 17.43
CA LYS A 106 10.47 -25.29 16.12
C LYS A 106 11.49 -26.13 15.38
N HIS A 107 11.04 -26.96 14.44
CA HIS A 107 11.94 -27.66 13.53
C HIS A 107 12.59 -26.65 12.56
N PRO A 108 13.82 -26.93 12.09
CA PRO A 108 14.43 -26.15 11.01
C PRO A 108 13.50 -26.06 9.79
N ILE A 109 13.56 -24.92 9.10
CA ILE A 109 12.80 -24.72 7.86
C ILE A 109 13.72 -24.21 6.76
N ASP A 110 13.47 -24.65 5.54
CA ASP A 110 14.11 -24.09 4.36
C ASP A 110 13.34 -22.85 3.90
N LEU A 111 14.08 -21.77 3.66
CA LEU A 111 13.60 -20.52 3.10
C LEU A 111 13.99 -20.44 1.63
N THR A 112 13.01 -20.17 0.79
CA THR A 112 13.18 -19.94 -0.65
C THR A 112 12.87 -18.48 -0.97
N PHE A 113 13.89 -17.76 -1.44
CA PHE A 113 13.79 -16.40 -1.96
C PHE A 113 13.59 -16.49 -3.48
N ASN A 114 12.46 -15.97 -3.97
CA ASN A 114 12.08 -16.08 -5.38
C ASN A 114 12.76 -15.03 -6.30
N PHE A 115 14.04 -14.76 -6.07
CA PHE A 115 14.84 -14.03 -7.06
C PHE A 115 14.81 -14.79 -8.42
N PRO A 116 15.12 -14.14 -9.56
CA PRO A 116 15.18 -14.79 -10.86
C PRO A 116 16.06 -16.04 -10.88
N ILE A 117 17.15 -16.01 -10.12
CA ILE A 117 17.92 -17.20 -9.72
C ILE A 117 17.58 -17.43 -8.24
N PRO A 118 16.81 -18.48 -7.89
CA PRO A 118 16.37 -18.69 -6.51
C PRO A 118 17.55 -18.80 -5.54
N TYR A 119 17.41 -18.17 -4.37
CA TYR A 119 18.33 -18.35 -3.25
C TYR A 119 17.63 -19.18 -2.17
N ILE A 120 18.24 -20.29 -1.79
CA ILE A 120 17.68 -21.25 -0.82
C ILE A 120 18.62 -21.33 0.38
N THR A 121 18.08 -21.26 1.59
CA THR A 121 18.84 -21.42 2.84
C THR A 121 18.00 -22.08 3.91
N CYS A 122 18.63 -22.90 4.76
CA CYS A 122 18.00 -23.40 5.99
C CYS A 122 18.06 -22.34 7.10
N MET A 123 16.99 -22.21 7.87
CA MET A 123 16.90 -21.52 9.15
C MET A 123 16.82 -22.57 10.26
N GLU A 124 17.97 -22.87 10.87
CA GLU A 124 18.12 -23.92 11.91
C GLU A 124 17.38 -23.59 13.21
N ASP A 125 17.44 -22.32 13.62
CA ASP A 125 16.74 -21.79 14.78
C ASP A 125 15.67 -20.80 14.32
N VAL A 126 14.43 -21.27 14.23
CA VAL A 126 13.30 -20.51 13.67
C VAL A 126 12.86 -19.43 14.65
N LYS A 127 13.47 -18.25 14.49
CA LYS A 127 13.20 -17.02 15.25
C LYS A 127 13.44 -15.79 14.37
N GLY A 128 12.80 -14.67 14.71
CA GLY A 128 12.88 -13.45 13.91
C GLY A 128 14.30 -12.92 13.70
N SER A 129 15.21 -13.07 14.67
CA SER A 129 16.60 -12.62 14.52
C SER A 129 17.40 -13.43 13.50
N GLU A 130 17.19 -14.74 13.46
CA GLU A 130 17.81 -15.63 12.46
C GLU A 130 17.23 -15.35 11.06
N TYR A 131 15.92 -15.15 10.96
CA TYR A 131 15.27 -14.77 9.70
C TYR A 131 15.85 -13.47 9.11
N LEU A 132 16.04 -12.44 9.95
CA LEU A 132 16.68 -11.19 9.53
C LEU A 132 18.13 -11.39 9.06
N GLN A 133 18.85 -12.33 9.69
CA GLN A 133 20.20 -12.69 9.27
C GLN A 133 20.18 -13.39 7.89
N LYS A 134 19.25 -14.32 7.66
CA LYS A 134 19.05 -14.97 6.35
C LYS A 134 18.69 -13.99 5.24
N ILE A 135 17.85 -12.99 5.53
CA ILE A 135 17.58 -11.90 4.57
C ILE A 135 18.87 -11.15 4.23
N LYS A 136 19.68 -10.77 5.22
CA LYS A 136 20.95 -10.06 4.97
C LYS A 136 21.94 -10.87 4.14
N GLU A 137 21.98 -12.18 4.34
CA GLU A 137 22.81 -13.11 3.56
C GLU A 137 22.30 -13.19 2.12
N ALA A 138 20.99 -13.41 1.93
CA ALA A 138 20.36 -13.45 0.61
C ALA A 138 20.58 -12.15 -0.18
N LEU A 139 20.49 -10.98 0.46
CA LEU A 139 20.73 -9.68 -0.19
C LEU A 139 22.20 -9.44 -0.59
N LYS A 140 23.15 -10.18 0.00
CA LYS A 140 24.58 -10.12 -0.35
C LYS A 140 24.99 -11.19 -1.37
N SER A 141 24.12 -12.16 -1.62
CA SER A 141 24.34 -13.30 -2.48
C SER A 141 24.56 -12.90 -3.96
N LYS A 142 25.13 -13.82 -4.75
CA LYS A 142 25.33 -13.58 -6.20
C LYS A 142 23.99 -13.60 -6.94
N GLU A 143 23.06 -14.39 -6.44
CA GLU A 143 21.68 -14.53 -6.88
C GLU A 143 20.98 -13.16 -6.86
N PHE A 144 21.12 -12.42 -5.76
CA PHE A 144 20.57 -11.06 -5.66
C PHE A 144 21.37 -10.01 -6.44
N GLN A 145 22.69 -10.15 -6.63
CA GLN A 145 23.46 -9.18 -7.42
C GLN A 145 22.98 -9.08 -8.88
N SER A 146 22.42 -10.16 -9.42
CA SER A 146 21.82 -10.19 -10.76
C SER A 146 20.36 -9.69 -10.81
N TYR A 147 19.76 -9.46 -9.64
CA TYR A 147 18.36 -9.10 -9.53
C TYR A 147 18.12 -7.65 -9.93
N THR A 148 17.18 -7.46 -10.84
CA THR A 148 16.66 -6.14 -11.22
C THR A 148 15.27 -5.99 -10.64
N SER A 149 15.05 -4.91 -9.87
CA SER A 149 13.73 -4.64 -9.29
C SER A 149 12.65 -4.51 -10.39
N PRO A 150 11.46 -5.10 -10.18
CA PRO A 150 10.32 -4.94 -11.05
C PRO A 150 10.03 -3.48 -11.33
N GLN A 151 9.88 -3.15 -12.61
CA GLN A 151 9.55 -1.81 -13.08
C GLN A 151 8.03 -1.57 -13.15
N ARG A 152 7.24 -2.66 -13.21
CA ARG A 152 5.78 -2.60 -13.19
C ARG A 152 5.29 -2.71 -11.75
N PRO A 153 4.39 -1.83 -11.30
CA PRO A 153 3.72 -1.98 -10.00
C PRO A 153 2.95 -3.30 -9.89
N TYR A 154 2.99 -3.89 -8.71
CA TYR A 154 2.23 -5.09 -8.34
C TYR A 154 0.75 -4.76 -8.06
N ILE A 155 0.50 -3.60 -7.45
CA ILE A 155 -0.84 -3.06 -7.21
C ILE A 155 -0.85 -1.59 -7.59
N ILE A 156 -1.90 -1.16 -8.29
CA ILE A 156 -2.28 0.24 -8.49
C ILE A 156 -3.77 0.36 -8.24
N LYS A 157 -4.13 1.07 -7.17
CA LYS A 157 -5.51 1.40 -6.82
C LYS A 157 -5.61 2.89 -6.57
N PHE A 158 -6.75 3.49 -6.87
CA PHE A 158 -7.01 4.90 -6.60
C PHE A 158 -8.46 5.14 -6.19
N ALA A 159 -8.72 6.25 -5.52
CA ALA A 159 -10.06 6.64 -5.13
C ALA A 159 -10.17 8.16 -5.12
N GLU A 160 -11.31 8.67 -5.61
CA GLU A 160 -11.64 10.08 -5.49
C GLU A 160 -12.32 10.35 -4.13
N LEU A 161 -11.78 11.32 -3.41
CA LEU A 161 -12.29 11.83 -2.15
C LEU A 161 -12.80 13.25 -2.36
N LYS A 162 -14.06 13.48 -1.99
CA LYS A 162 -14.66 14.83 -2.04
C LYS A 162 -14.22 15.74 -0.88
N SER A 163 -13.54 15.18 0.13
CA SER A 163 -13.11 15.89 1.33
C SER A 163 -11.94 15.19 2.01
N LEU A 164 -11.03 15.98 2.60
CA LEU A 164 -9.95 15.48 3.47
C LEU A 164 -10.48 14.71 4.68
N SER A 165 -11.70 14.98 5.12
CA SER A 165 -12.33 14.23 6.23
C SER A 165 -12.44 12.73 5.93
N ASN A 166 -12.43 12.33 4.66
CA ASN A 166 -12.67 10.95 4.26
C ASN A 166 -11.39 10.13 4.09
N ILE A 167 -10.20 10.74 4.25
CA ILE A 167 -8.91 10.05 4.11
C ILE A 167 -8.80 8.88 5.10
N GLU A 168 -9.28 9.04 6.33
CA GLU A 168 -9.23 7.96 7.34
C GLU A 168 -9.99 6.70 6.91
N ASN A 169 -11.04 6.85 6.09
CA ASN A 169 -11.83 5.71 5.60
C ASN A 169 -11.06 4.85 4.58
N CYS A 170 -9.97 5.38 4.03
CA CYS A 170 -9.08 4.63 3.14
C CYS A 170 -8.24 3.59 3.91
N PHE A 171 -8.11 3.75 5.24
CA PHE A 171 -7.25 2.95 6.10
C PHE A 171 -8.04 2.38 7.29
N PRO A 172 -9.02 1.47 7.05
CA PRO A 172 -9.92 0.99 8.10
C PRO A 172 -9.18 0.30 9.26
N TYR A 173 -8.03 -0.33 8.98
CA TYR A 173 -7.20 -1.03 9.95
C TYR A 173 -6.01 -0.20 10.47
N ASN A 174 -5.89 1.08 10.06
CA ASN A 174 -4.82 1.98 10.47
C ASN A 174 -5.27 3.44 10.37
N LYS A 175 -6.25 3.81 11.20
CA LYS A 175 -6.81 5.17 11.22
C LYS A 175 -5.80 6.23 11.62
N GLU A 176 -4.80 5.87 12.42
CA GLU A 176 -3.71 6.78 12.83
C GLU A 176 -2.90 7.24 11.62
N PHE A 177 -2.57 6.34 10.70
CA PHE A 177 -1.94 6.69 9.44
C PHE A 177 -2.80 7.64 8.60
N GLY A 178 -4.10 7.33 8.45
CA GLY A 178 -5.05 8.22 7.76
C GLY A 178 -5.13 9.61 8.39
N ASN A 179 -5.11 9.69 9.72
CA ASN A 179 -5.09 10.95 10.47
C ASN A 179 -3.78 11.72 10.29
N ALA A 180 -2.63 11.03 10.24
CA ALA A 180 -1.34 11.65 9.96
C ALA A 180 -1.33 12.25 8.53
N LEU A 181 -1.80 11.51 7.53
CA LEU A 181 -1.94 12.03 6.16
C LEU A 181 -2.84 13.26 6.09
N LYS A 182 -3.97 13.25 6.82
CA LYS A 182 -4.85 14.41 6.93
C LYS A 182 -4.14 15.62 7.55
N LYS A 183 -3.38 15.44 8.63
CA LYS A 183 -2.60 16.52 9.27
C LYS A 183 -1.55 17.07 8.29
N ILE A 184 -0.80 16.20 7.60
CA ILE A 184 0.18 16.58 6.57
C ILE A 184 -0.48 17.41 5.47
N ALA A 185 -1.60 16.93 4.91
CA ALA A 185 -2.36 17.63 3.87
C ALA A 185 -2.78 19.04 4.30
N GLN A 186 -3.18 19.21 5.57
CA GLN A 186 -3.60 20.49 6.11
C GLN A 186 -2.44 21.44 6.41
N GLN A 187 -1.34 20.92 6.97
CA GLN A 187 -0.21 21.73 7.45
C GLN A 187 0.77 22.08 6.33
N GLU A 188 1.17 21.10 5.53
CA GLU A 188 2.22 21.28 4.51
C GLU A 188 1.67 21.84 3.19
N PHE A 189 0.39 21.57 2.89
CA PHE A 189 -0.21 21.89 1.59
C PHE A 189 -1.39 22.88 1.66
N ASN A 190 -1.75 23.36 2.86
CA ASN A 190 -2.85 24.31 3.08
C ASN A 190 -4.18 23.92 2.40
N MET A 191 -4.49 22.62 2.35
CA MET A 191 -5.63 22.06 1.63
C MET A 191 -6.98 22.27 2.36
N LYS A 192 -7.37 23.53 2.64
CA LYS A 192 -8.59 23.86 3.39
C LYS A 192 -9.88 23.78 2.55
N ASN A 193 -9.79 24.08 1.25
CA ASN A 193 -10.93 24.21 0.34
C ASN A 193 -10.74 23.40 -0.96
N ILE A 194 -10.49 22.09 -0.84
CA ILE A 194 -10.33 21.23 -2.02
C ILE A 194 -11.70 20.84 -2.61
N LYS A 195 -11.80 20.83 -3.94
CA LYS A 195 -13.01 20.34 -4.65
C LYS A 195 -13.08 18.82 -4.67
N SER A 196 -11.94 18.19 -4.92
CA SER A 196 -11.71 16.76 -4.79
C SER A 196 -10.22 16.48 -4.57
N LEU A 197 -9.92 15.27 -4.11
CA LEU A 197 -8.59 14.73 -3.88
C LEU A 197 -8.56 13.32 -4.46
N CYS A 198 -7.50 12.97 -5.18
CA CYS A 198 -7.24 11.58 -5.54
C CYS A 198 -6.25 11.00 -4.53
N ILE A 199 -6.58 9.86 -3.94
CA ILE A 199 -5.63 9.03 -3.19
C ILE A 199 -5.29 7.81 -4.02
N SER A 200 -4.03 7.37 -4.00
CA SER A 200 -3.60 6.18 -4.74
C SER A 200 -2.69 5.31 -3.88
N GLU A 201 -2.88 3.99 -4.00
CA GLU A 201 -2.00 2.96 -3.48
C GLU A 201 -1.20 2.40 -4.65
N VAL A 202 0.13 2.51 -4.57
CA VAL A 202 1.06 1.96 -5.56
C VAL A 202 2.06 1.07 -4.84
N ILE A 203 1.97 -0.24 -5.04
CA ILE A 203 2.84 -1.22 -4.40
C ILE A 203 3.78 -1.82 -5.45
N PHE A 204 5.07 -1.76 -5.18
CA PHE A 204 6.09 -2.51 -5.91
C PHE A 204 6.48 -3.73 -5.08
N LYS A 205 6.14 -4.93 -5.56
CA LYS A 205 6.61 -6.17 -4.95
C LYS A 205 8.00 -6.47 -5.50
N GLY A 206 9.00 -6.50 -4.64
CA GLY A 206 10.35 -6.90 -5.04
C GLY A 206 10.43 -8.41 -5.22
N PHE A 207 10.48 -9.11 -4.10
CA PHE A 207 10.54 -10.57 -4.04
C PHE A 207 9.66 -11.07 -2.89
N THR A 208 9.44 -12.37 -2.88
CA THR A 208 8.71 -13.14 -1.88
C THR A 208 9.69 -14.14 -1.27
N ILE A 209 9.60 -14.27 0.06
CA ILE A 209 10.27 -15.33 0.81
C ILE A 209 9.18 -16.32 1.20
N SER A 210 9.43 -17.59 0.96
CA SER A 210 8.50 -18.69 1.26
C SER A 210 9.25 -19.79 2.00
N MET A 211 8.50 -20.67 2.64
CA MET A 211 9.02 -21.93 3.16
C MET A 211 8.27 -23.07 2.51
N ASP A 212 8.92 -24.22 2.38
CA ASP A 212 8.23 -25.43 1.95
C ASP A 212 7.19 -25.85 2.99
N VAL A 213 6.12 -26.49 2.51
CA VAL A 213 5.07 -27.01 3.38
C VAL A 213 5.69 -28.09 4.26
N GLY A 214 5.70 -27.87 5.57
CA GLY A 214 6.16 -28.88 6.52
C GLY A 214 5.42 -30.19 6.30
N THR A 215 6.17 -31.30 6.20
CA THR A 215 5.54 -32.63 6.18
C THR A 215 4.87 -32.83 7.54
N ILE A 216 3.54 -32.90 7.56
CA ILE A 216 2.83 -33.37 8.75
C ILE A 216 3.14 -34.86 8.85
N ILE A 217 4.03 -35.22 9.78
CA ILE A 217 4.34 -36.62 10.13
C ILE A 217 3.46 -36.99 11.32
#